data_AF-A0A2A4TG89-F1
#
_entry.id   AF-A0A2A4TG89-F1
#
_cell.length_a   1.000
_cell.length_b   1.000
_cell.length_c   1.000
_cell.angle_alpha   90.00
_cell.angle_beta   90.00
_cell.angle_gamma   90.00
#
_symmetry.space_group_name_H-M   'P 1'
#
loop_
_entity.id
_entity.type
_entity.pdbx_description
1 polymer ?
#
loop_
_entity_poly.entity_id
_entity_poly.type
_entity_poly.pdbx_seq_one_letter_code
_entity_poly.pdbx_strand_id
1 'polypeptide(L)'
;MFKKLFLGFITLTFFGCNAQKASVWEDFKQAKKTGTEAILPDFSFAGYKHSEEAIPTVNHKIFDITNFGALANDAISDKDAIKKAIKAATKNGSGIIFFPKGKFIVNTGDDVLEPIKITGSNIVFRGVGDGENGTTLFFDKDLPAKDPTKLWTVPHGIIVSSNDKNEFLSTITSDVKRETFSIQVADASQIKKGDWLLVHVKNNSRDLIEYDIQPLQCQPEWKSILDKGVVVNERHLVTEVQGNTITFKEPIHYDIQRKHNWSVSRFAHVSEVGFENIRFEGNWLKKFKHHKSAQHDGGWSILAISKAVNSWIKDCTFKNVNNAAKFSSSAASTALNITIEGNIGHASLSASGGSTGILLAKLNDKAGMHHAAGVGGGSTTATVIYRSEHPPHTSFESHASQPRCTLFDNVKGGFFLGRAGGARQNLPNHGRYLVLWNYNETDKAEQNFEFWSTTTWYWKIVPPIIVGFHGSGTTFKTDEVQVLESLGTPVQPESLFEEQLKLRLGTLPKWLESYSK
;
A
#
# COMPACT_ATOMS: atom_id res chain seq x y z
N MET A 1 -18.38 66.97 -34.33
CA MET A 1 -17.70 65.66 -34.48
C MET A 1 -17.88 64.87 -33.19
N PHE A 2 -18.88 63.97 -33.11
CA PHE A 2 -19.01 63.03 -32.00
C PHE A 2 -19.01 61.62 -32.58
N LYS A 3 -17.89 60.91 -32.42
CA LYS A 3 -17.73 59.50 -32.81
C LYS A 3 -18.45 58.64 -31.76
N LYS A 4 -19.49 57.91 -32.18
CA LYS A 4 -20.08 56.82 -31.40
C LYS A 4 -19.10 55.64 -31.40
N LEU A 5 -18.62 55.26 -30.22
CA LEU A 5 -17.82 54.06 -30.00
C LEU A 5 -18.79 52.88 -29.82
N PHE A 6 -18.81 51.95 -30.78
CA PHE A 6 -19.55 50.69 -30.67
C PHE A 6 -18.71 49.72 -29.83
N LEU A 7 -19.17 49.41 -28.62
CA LEU A 7 -18.56 48.39 -27.76
C LEU A 7 -19.12 47.02 -28.17
N GLY A 8 -18.33 46.24 -28.90
CA GLY A 8 -18.68 44.86 -29.24
C GLY A 8 -18.53 43.95 -28.02
N PHE A 9 -19.63 43.37 -27.56
CA PHE A 9 -19.62 42.28 -26.59
C PHE A 9 -19.06 41.03 -27.27
N ILE A 10 -17.83 40.63 -26.94
CA ILE A 10 -17.29 39.31 -27.25
C ILE A 10 -17.83 38.37 -26.19
N THR A 11 -18.83 37.57 -26.55
CA THR A 11 -19.31 36.44 -25.76
C THR A 11 -18.24 35.36 -25.81
N LEU A 12 -17.38 35.27 -24.77
CA LEU A 12 -16.55 34.09 -24.55
C LEU A 12 -17.49 32.92 -24.19
N THR A 13 -17.76 32.05 -25.16
CA THR A 13 -18.31 30.72 -24.89
C THR A 13 -17.24 29.90 -24.18
N PHE A 14 -17.32 29.84 -22.85
CA PHE A 14 -16.66 28.80 -22.08
C PHE A 14 -17.29 27.47 -22.51
N PHE A 15 -16.58 26.69 -23.32
CA PHE A 15 -16.84 25.25 -23.42
C PHE A 15 -16.53 24.68 -22.03
N GLY A 16 -17.57 24.54 -21.20
CA GLY A 16 -17.49 23.73 -20.01
C GLY A 16 -17.15 22.32 -20.45
N CYS A 17 -15.92 21.88 -20.19
CA CYS A 17 -15.53 20.48 -20.31
C CYS A 17 -16.34 19.73 -19.24
N ASN A 18 -17.55 19.29 -19.59
CA ASN A 18 -18.33 18.42 -18.73
C ASN A 18 -17.55 17.10 -18.65
N ALA A 19 -16.89 16.87 -17.52
CA ALA A 19 -16.18 15.62 -17.26
C ALA A 19 -17.09 14.43 -17.59
N GLN A 20 -16.56 13.50 -18.38
CA GLN A 20 -17.32 12.36 -18.87
C GLN A 20 -17.70 11.46 -17.69
N LYS A 21 -18.96 11.01 -17.65
CA LYS A 21 -19.35 9.97 -16.70
C LYS A 21 -18.74 8.64 -17.15
N ALA A 22 -18.02 7.96 -16.25
CA ALA A 22 -17.42 6.66 -16.54
C ALA A 22 -18.48 5.56 -16.60
N SER A 23 -18.55 4.80 -17.69
CA SER A 23 -19.50 3.68 -17.83
C SER A 23 -19.18 2.56 -16.85
N VAL A 24 -17.90 2.30 -16.60
CA VAL A 24 -17.46 1.28 -15.64
C VAL A 24 -17.88 1.61 -14.19
N TRP A 25 -18.09 2.89 -13.85
CA TRP A 25 -18.68 3.27 -12.56
C TRP A 25 -20.17 2.94 -12.48
N GLU A 26 -20.92 3.17 -13.57
CA GLU A 26 -22.33 2.80 -13.63
C GLU A 26 -22.52 1.28 -13.54
N ASP A 27 -21.64 0.50 -14.19
CA ASP A 27 -21.56 -0.96 -14.03
C ASP A 27 -21.38 -1.36 -12.56
N PHE A 28 -20.42 -0.77 -11.87
CA PHE A 28 -20.17 -1.07 -10.45
C PHE A 28 -21.40 -0.79 -9.58
N LYS A 29 -22.05 0.36 -9.76
CA LYS A 29 -23.29 0.69 -9.01
C LYS A 29 -24.41 -0.30 -9.30
N GLN A 30 -24.62 -0.63 -10.58
CA GLN A 30 -25.65 -1.58 -10.97
C GLN A 30 -25.36 -2.96 -10.39
N ALA A 31 -24.12 -3.44 -10.48
CA ALA A 31 -23.68 -4.71 -9.93
C ALA A 31 -23.88 -4.80 -8.42
N LYS A 32 -23.55 -3.74 -7.65
CA LYS A 32 -23.84 -3.68 -6.21
C LYS A 32 -25.33 -3.72 -5.90
N LYS A 33 -26.15 -3.07 -6.73
CA LYS A 33 -27.62 -3.09 -6.60
C LYS A 33 -28.23 -4.47 -6.88
N THR A 34 -27.69 -5.21 -7.85
CA THR A 34 -28.21 -6.52 -8.27
C THR A 34 -27.50 -7.71 -7.65
N GLY A 35 -26.45 -7.51 -6.86
CA GLY A 35 -25.65 -8.58 -6.27
C GLY A 35 -24.87 -9.40 -7.30
N THR A 36 -24.45 -8.78 -8.41
CA THR A 36 -23.64 -9.42 -9.45
C THR A 36 -22.18 -8.98 -9.37
N GLU A 37 -21.28 -9.71 -10.03
CA GLU A 37 -19.87 -9.34 -10.10
C GLU A 37 -19.69 -8.07 -10.94
N ALA A 38 -19.03 -7.05 -10.38
CA ALA A 38 -18.68 -5.81 -11.08
C ALA A 38 -17.37 -5.96 -11.87
N ILE A 39 -17.16 -5.11 -12.88
CA ILE A 39 -15.86 -5.01 -13.56
C ILE A 39 -14.79 -4.48 -12.60
N LEU A 40 -15.10 -3.43 -11.83
CA LEU A 40 -14.19 -2.87 -10.83
C LEU A 40 -14.18 -3.71 -9.55
N PRO A 41 -13.02 -3.93 -8.91
CA PRO A 41 -12.98 -4.37 -7.52
C PRO A 41 -13.61 -3.33 -6.57
N ASP A 42 -14.13 -3.80 -5.45
CA ASP A 42 -14.62 -2.91 -4.38
C ASP A 42 -13.48 -2.48 -3.46
N PHE A 43 -12.95 -1.29 -3.70
CA PHE A 43 -11.86 -0.73 -2.91
C PHE A 43 -12.34 0.01 -1.65
N SER A 44 -13.66 0.10 -1.42
CA SER A 44 -14.22 0.88 -0.31
C SER A 44 -13.83 0.38 1.08
N PHE A 45 -13.23 -0.80 1.18
CA PHE A 45 -12.79 -1.42 2.43
C PHE A 45 -11.30 -1.19 2.74
N ALA A 46 -10.55 -0.47 1.89
CA ALA A 46 -9.15 -0.18 2.15
C ALA A 46 -8.98 0.83 3.30
N GLY A 47 -7.98 0.61 4.16
CA GLY A 47 -7.57 1.53 5.22
C GLY A 47 -7.93 1.07 6.63
N TYR A 48 -7.42 1.82 7.62
CA TYR A 48 -7.66 1.65 9.05
C TYR A 48 -9.15 1.40 9.32
N LYS A 49 -9.46 0.25 9.93
CA LYS A 49 -10.84 -0.22 10.18
C LYS A 49 -11.78 0.00 9.00
N HIS A 50 -11.28 -0.38 7.83
CA HIS A 50 -11.99 -0.32 6.57
C HIS A 50 -12.48 1.09 6.21
N SER A 51 -11.76 2.14 6.64
CA SER A 51 -12.08 3.56 6.41
C SER A 51 -13.42 4.04 7.00
N GLU A 52 -14.06 3.25 7.86
CA GLU A 52 -15.34 3.61 8.49
C GLU A 52 -15.19 4.71 9.54
N GLU A 53 -14.01 4.78 10.17
CA GLU A 53 -13.69 5.77 11.19
C GLU A 53 -12.30 6.40 10.93
N ALA A 54 -12.08 7.57 11.54
CA ALA A 54 -10.78 8.23 11.49
C ALA A 54 -9.72 7.41 12.25
N ILE A 55 -8.46 7.54 11.85
CA ILE A 55 -7.33 7.13 12.71
C ILE A 55 -7.47 7.85 14.06
N PRO A 56 -7.50 7.13 15.19
CA PRO A 56 -7.84 7.70 16.48
C PRO A 56 -6.69 8.52 17.09
N THR A 57 -7.01 9.56 17.84
CA THR A 57 -6.07 10.13 18.81
C THR A 57 -6.13 9.30 20.10
N VAL A 58 -5.29 8.28 20.22
CA VAL A 58 -5.33 7.38 21.39
C VAL A 58 -4.91 8.08 22.69
N ASN A 59 -5.52 7.67 23.80
CA ASN A 59 -5.31 8.18 25.17
C ASN A 59 -4.64 7.16 26.10
N HIS A 60 -3.83 6.24 25.56
CA HIS A 60 -3.10 5.26 26.37
C HIS A 60 -2.14 5.93 27.36
N LYS A 61 -1.63 5.14 28.31
CA LYS A 61 -0.58 5.61 29.22
C LYS A 61 0.65 6.07 28.43
N ILE A 62 1.18 7.24 28.80
CA ILE A 62 2.39 7.81 28.21
C ILE A 62 3.63 7.17 28.85
N PHE A 63 4.52 6.70 28.00
CA PHE A 63 5.87 6.23 28.31
C PHE A 63 6.84 7.18 27.61
N ASP A 64 7.10 8.31 28.26
CA ASP A 64 8.07 9.31 27.78
C ASP A 64 9.48 8.73 27.84
N ILE A 65 10.17 8.69 26.69
CA ILE A 65 11.49 8.08 26.56
C ILE A 65 12.56 8.75 27.44
N THR A 66 12.36 10.01 27.85
CA THR A 66 13.30 10.73 28.74
C THR A 66 13.31 10.12 30.14
N ASN A 67 12.18 9.58 30.60
CA ASN A 67 12.10 8.81 31.85
C ASN A 67 12.81 7.45 31.76
N PHE A 68 13.23 7.04 30.56
CA PHE A 68 14.00 5.83 30.30
C PHE A 68 15.47 6.12 29.95
N GLY A 69 15.91 7.38 30.08
CA GLY A 69 17.28 7.80 29.90
C GLY A 69 17.61 8.40 28.53
N ALA A 70 16.61 8.65 27.67
CA ALA A 70 16.83 9.38 26.43
C ALA A 70 17.08 10.86 26.70
N LEU A 71 17.96 11.48 25.92
CA LEU A 71 18.22 12.92 25.98
C LEU A 71 18.35 13.46 24.56
N ALA A 72 17.48 14.40 24.19
CA ALA A 72 17.53 14.97 22.86
C ALA A 72 18.81 15.82 22.65
N ASN A 73 19.38 15.72 21.45
CA ASN A 73 20.47 16.55 20.95
C ASN A 73 21.83 16.39 21.67
N ASP A 74 22.09 15.27 22.34
CA ASP A 74 23.35 15.04 23.09
C ASP A 74 24.39 14.18 22.35
N ALA A 75 24.09 13.76 21.12
CA ALA A 75 24.90 12.87 20.28
C ALA A 75 25.06 11.43 20.81
N ILE A 76 24.33 11.05 21.86
CA ILE A 76 24.32 9.71 22.45
C ILE A 76 23.14 8.92 21.86
N SER A 77 23.27 7.59 21.82
CA SER A 77 22.17 6.73 21.36
C SER A 77 21.03 6.66 22.37
N ASP A 78 19.82 6.93 21.91
CA ASP A 78 18.56 6.79 22.64
C ASP A 78 17.91 5.41 22.45
N LYS A 79 18.57 4.51 21.71
CA LYS A 79 18.00 3.22 21.29
C LYS A 79 17.59 2.34 22.48
N ASP A 80 18.38 2.31 23.53
CA ASP A 80 18.08 1.53 24.74
C ASP A 80 16.90 2.12 25.52
N ALA A 81 16.81 3.46 25.63
CA ALA A 81 15.69 4.14 26.25
C ALA A 81 14.37 3.84 25.51
N ILE A 82 14.40 3.86 24.17
CA ILE A 82 13.27 3.48 23.32
C ILE A 82 12.87 2.01 23.58
N LYS A 83 13.83 1.07 23.59
CA LYS A 83 13.55 -0.35 23.88
C LYS A 83 12.94 -0.55 25.27
N LYS A 84 13.43 0.16 26.29
CA LYS A 84 12.89 0.12 27.66
C LYS A 84 11.46 0.66 27.72
N ALA A 85 11.18 1.77 27.04
CA ALA A 85 9.84 2.34 26.95
C ALA A 85 8.86 1.37 26.27
N ILE A 86 9.25 0.76 25.13
CA ILE A 86 8.44 -0.28 24.45
C ILE A 86 8.14 -1.45 25.37
N LYS A 87 9.17 -1.95 26.09
CA LYS A 87 9.00 -3.07 27.02
C LYS A 87 8.01 -2.71 28.14
N ALA A 88 8.11 -1.50 28.69
CA ALA A 88 7.20 -1.02 29.73
C ALA A 88 5.75 -0.88 29.22
N ALA A 89 5.57 -0.31 28.03
CA ALA A 89 4.26 -0.18 27.38
C ALA A 89 3.65 -1.55 27.03
N THR A 90 4.46 -2.47 26.50
CA THR A 90 4.02 -3.84 26.19
C THR A 90 3.60 -4.58 27.46
N LYS A 91 4.35 -4.44 28.56
CA LYS A 91 3.96 -5.00 29.87
C LYS A 91 2.66 -4.40 30.41
N ASN A 92 2.39 -3.14 30.06
CA ASN A 92 1.14 -2.45 30.41
C ASN A 92 -0.05 -2.84 29.52
N GLY A 93 0.18 -3.61 28.44
CA GLY A 93 -0.84 -4.04 27.47
C GLY A 93 -1.20 -2.98 26.41
N SER A 94 -0.79 -1.73 26.63
CA SER A 94 -0.88 -0.61 25.68
C SER A 94 0.03 0.53 26.14
N GLY A 95 0.37 1.43 25.23
CA GLY A 95 1.08 2.65 25.60
C GLY A 95 1.45 3.55 24.43
N ILE A 96 1.63 4.83 24.74
CA ILE A 96 2.24 5.80 23.83
C ILE A 96 3.71 5.89 24.19
N ILE A 97 4.59 5.48 23.28
CA ILE A 97 6.02 5.79 23.34
C ILE A 97 6.16 7.24 22.89
N PHE A 98 6.30 8.12 23.87
CA PHE A 98 6.27 9.56 23.63
C PHE A 98 7.69 10.11 23.47
N PHE A 99 7.85 10.90 22.41
CA PHE A 99 9.09 11.57 22.06
C PHE A 99 8.86 13.09 22.17
N PRO A 100 9.51 13.79 23.11
CA PRO A 100 9.40 15.24 23.19
C PRO A 100 10.08 15.93 22.00
N LYS A 101 10.07 17.27 21.99
CA LYS A 101 10.78 18.05 20.97
C LYS A 101 12.27 17.74 20.99
N GLY A 102 12.87 17.60 19.81
CA GLY A 102 14.31 17.45 19.63
C GLY A 102 14.71 16.25 18.79
N LYS A 103 16.03 16.09 18.60
CA LYS A 103 16.63 15.00 17.84
C LYS A 103 17.10 13.90 18.77
N PHE A 104 16.54 12.70 18.60
CA PHE A 104 16.96 11.47 19.27
C PHE A 104 17.72 10.59 18.28
N ILE A 105 18.86 10.04 18.68
CA ILE A 105 19.76 9.32 17.78
C ILE A 105 19.65 7.82 18.05
N VAL A 106 19.63 7.02 16.98
CA VAL A 106 19.66 5.56 17.04
C VAL A 106 20.65 5.03 15.99
N ASN A 107 21.11 3.81 16.19
CA ASN A 107 22.12 3.14 15.37
C ASN A 107 23.43 3.95 15.31
N THR A 108 23.97 4.38 16.44
CA THR A 108 25.32 4.97 16.49
C THR A 108 26.39 3.89 16.32
N GLY A 109 27.67 4.27 16.30
CA GLY A 109 28.79 3.32 16.26
C GLY A 109 28.88 2.40 17.49
N ASP A 110 28.32 2.83 18.62
CA ASP A 110 28.32 2.08 19.89
C ASP A 110 27.09 1.15 20.01
N ASP A 111 26.12 1.29 19.10
CA ASP A 111 24.94 0.44 19.11
C ASP A 111 25.21 -0.93 18.52
N VAL A 112 24.54 -1.93 19.09
CA VAL A 112 24.25 -3.16 18.34
C VAL A 112 23.33 -2.78 17.18
N LEU A 113 23.81 -2.95 15.95
CA LEU A 113 23.11 -2.62 14.70
C LEU A 113 22.01 -3.64 14.36
N GLU A 114 21.01 -3.72 15.24
CA GLU A 114 19.81 -4.54 15.08
C GLU A 114 18.52 -3.69 15.06
N PRO A 115 17.41 -4.20 14.53
CA PRO A 115 16.14 -3.49 14.54
C PRO A 115 15.56 -3.26 15.94
N ILE A 116 14.90 -2.13 16.13
CA ILE A 116 13.94 -1.93 17.22
C ILE A 116 12.68 -2.73 16.88
N LYS A 117 12.28 -3.65 17.76
CA LYS A 117 11.14 -4.56 17.52
C LYS A 117 9.95 -4.18 18.39
N ILE A 118 8.77 -4.20 17.78
CA ILE A 118 7.47 -4.03 18.46
C ILE A 118 6.65 -5.27 18.15
N THR A 119 6.33 -6.04 19.19
CA THR A 119 5.60 -7.30 19.05
C THR A 119 4.28 -7.32 19.80
N GLY A 120 3.91 -6.21 20.43
CA GLY A 120 2.64 -6.03 21.14
C GLY A 120 1.67 -5.14 20.37
N SER A 121 0.37 -5.35 20.60
CA SER A 121 -0.70 -4.47 20.12
C SER A 121 -0.83 -3.19 20.95
N ASN A 122 -1.54 -2.19 20.44
CA ASN A 122 -1.87 -0.93 21.13
C ASN A 122 -0.62 -0.12 21.54
N ILE A 123 0.43 -0.16 20.71
CA ILE A 123 1.67 0.58 20.92
C ILE A 123 1.76 1.69 19.88
N VAL A 124 1.81 2.95 20.33
CA VAL A 124 1.86 4.11 19.45
C VAL A 124 3.13 4.91 19.69
N PHE A 125 3.92 5.14 18.63
CA PHE A 125 5.04 6.07 18.65
C PHE A 125 4.50 7.46 18.33
N ARG A 126 4.69 8.42 19.23
CA ARG A 126 4.15 9.77 19.07
C ARG A 126 5.19 10.84 19.37
N GLY A 127 5.48 11.66 18.38
CA GLY A 127 6.24 12.90 18.53
C GLY A 127 5.34 14.12 18.68
N VAL A 128 5.96 15.30 18.67
CA VAL A 128 5.27 16.60 18.74
C VAL A 128 5.23 17.34 17.40
N GLY A 129 5.58 16.67 16.30
CA GLY A 129 5.56 17.18 14.93
C GLY A 129 6.71 16.61 14.09
N ASP A 130 6.56 16.59 12.77
CA ASP A 130 7.55 16.07 11.82
C ASP A 130 8.36 17.17 11.08
N GLY A 131 8.13 18.44 11.45
CA GLY A 131 8.88 19.61 10.99
C GLY A 131 10.17 19.88 11.80
N GLU A 132 10.90 20.93 11.44
CA GLU A 132 12.18 21.30 12.07
C GLU A 132 12.10 21.58 13.58
N ASN A 133 10.94 22.02 14.05
CA ASN A 133 10.66 22.31 15.46
C ASN A 133 10.00 21.14 16.21
N GLY A 134 9.87 19.98 15.58
CA GLY A 134 9.20 18.82 16.11
C GLY A 134 10.15 17.79 16.73
N THR A 135 9.81 16.53 16.52
CA THR A 135 10.56 15.35 16.95
C THR A 135 11.27 14.74 15.75
N THR A 136 12.57 14.50 15.87
CA THR A 136 13.36 13.74 14.89
C THR A 136 13.93 12.48 15.53
N LEU A 137 13.67 11.33 14.92
CA LEU A 137 14.40 10.10 15.19
C LEU A 137 15.45 9.90 14.09
N PHE A 138 16.72 10.07 14.44
CA PHE A 138 17.85 10.09 13.52
C PHE A 138 18.62 8.76 13.53
N PHE A 139 18.72 8.10 12.39
CA PHE A 139 19.44 6.83 12.20
C PHE A 139 20.86 7.12 11.67
N ASP A 140 21.84 7.14 12.58
CA ASP A 140 23.21 7.58 12.25
C ASP A 140 23.93 6.61 11.30
N LYS A 141 24.03 5.33 11.66
CA LYS A 141 24.63 4.28 10.84
C LYS A 141 23.59 3.49 10.08
N ASP A 142 24.01 2.99 8.93
CA ASP A 142 23.25 2.01 8.17
C ASP A 142 23.21 0.66 8.88
N LEU A 143 22.15 -0.10 8.61
CA LEU A 143 22.08 -1.50 8.98
C LEU A 143 22.75 -2.35 7.89
N PRO A 144 23.58 -3.34 8.26
CA PRO A 144 24.17 -4.25 7.29
C PRO A 144 23.14 -5.27 6.79
N ALA A 145 23.43 -5.88 5.63
CA ALA A 145 22.67 -7.03 5.15
C ALA A 145 22.85 -8.21 6.12
N LYS A 146 21.75 -8.91 6.44
CA LYS A 146 21.82 -10.13 7.26
C LYS A 146 22.62 -11.24 6.57
N ASP A 147 22.49 -11.32 5.26
CA ASP A 147 23.31 -12.15 4.39
C ASP A 147 24.11 -11.21 3.48
N PRO A 148 25.43 -11.07 3.68
CA PRO A 148 26.28 -10.15 2.91
C PRO A 148 26.26 -10.41 1.39
N THR A 149 25.86 -11.62 0.96
CA THR A 149 25.76 -11.97 -0.46
C THR A 149 24.43 -11.54 -1.09
N LYS A 150 23.47 -11.09 -0.27
CA LYS A 150 22.10 -10.75 -0.68
C LYS A 150 21.73 -9.35 -0.21
N LEU A 151 21.84 -8.39 -1.13
CA LEU A 151 21.59 -6.97 -0.86
C LEU A 151 20.19 -6.69 -0.27
N TRP A 152 19.19 -7.48 -0.64
CA TRP A 152 17.80 -7.35 -0.18
C TRP A 152 17.55 -7.83 1.26
N THR A 153 18.57 -8.30 1.97
CA THR A 153 18.44 -8.81 3.34
C THR A 153 18.75 -7.79 4.43
N VAL A 154 18.96 -6.52 4.06
CA VAL A 154 19.08 -5.43 5.03
C VAL A 154 17.74 -5.27 5.77
N PRO A 155 17.74 -5.32 7.12
CA PRO A 155 16.52 -5.14 7.88
C PRO A 155 16.08 -3.66 7.92
N HIS A 156 14.82 -3.44 8.28
CA HIS A 156 14.35 -2.09 8.61
C HIS A 156 14.74 -1.74 10.05
N GLY A 157 15.00 -0.46 10.32
CA GLY A 157 15.40 0.06 11.63
C GLY A 157 14.36 -0.17 12.71
N ILE A 158 13.08 -0.12 12.35
CA ILE A 158 11.94 -0.42 13.21
C ILE A 158 11.08 -1.49 12.52
N ILE A 159 10.76 -2.54 13.27
CA ILE A 159 9.94 -3.66 12.79
C ILE A 159 8.81 -3.91 13.77
N VAL A 160 7.58 -3.78 13.26
CA VAL A 160 6.38 -4.31 13.91
C VAL A 160 6.12 -5.70 13.36
N SER A 161 5.88 -6.69 14.23
CA SER A 161 5.42 -8.03 13.84
C SER A 161 4.88 -8.81 15.04
N SER A 162 3.89 -9.67 14.80
CA SER A 162 3.58 -10.75 15.76
C SER A 162 4.68 -11.81 15.76
N ASN A 163 4.98 -12.36 16.94
CA ASN A 163 5.83 -13.53 17.12
C ASN A 163 5.09 -14.84 16.80
N ASP A 164 3.76 -14.80 16.77
CA ASP A 164 2.92 -15.96 16.53
C ASP A 164 2.91 -16.35 15.05
N LYS A 165 2.56 -17.61 14.80
CA LYS A 165 2.44 -18.19 13.46
C LYS A 165 0.97 -18.34 13.09
N ASN A 166 0.69 -18.25 11.80
CA ASN A 166 -0.62 -18.61 11.30
C ASN A 166 -0.88 -20.10 11.56
N GLU A 167 -2.13 -20.43 11.86
CA GLU A 167 -2.56 -21.79 12.21
C GLU A 167 -3.66 -22.23 11.25
N PHE A 168 -3.50 -23.38 10.60
CA PHE A 168 -4.53 -23.94 9.73
C PHE A 168 -5.80 -24.23 10.54
N LEU A 169 -6.97 -23.85 10.01
CA LEU A 169 -8.26 -24.12 10.66
C LEU A 169 -9.13 -25.07 9.85
N SER A 170 -9.29 -24.82 8.54
CA SER A 170 -10.14 -25.66 7.69
C SER A 170 -9.82 -25.50 6.21
N THR A 171 -10.26 -26.47 5.41
CA THR A 171 -10.34 -26.36 3.94
C THR A 171 -11.61 -25.63 3.51
N ILE A 172 -11.56 -24.96 2.36
CA ILE A 172 -12.72 -24.33 1.71
C ILE A 172 -13.35 -25.36 0.77
N THR A 173 -14.66 -25.57 0.90
CA THR A 173 -15.37 -26.69 0.25
C THR A 173 -16.26 -26.28 -0.92
N SER A 174 -16.39 -24.98 -1.20
CA SER A 174 -17.21 -24.45 -2.29
C SER A 174 -16.41 -23.56 -3.24
N ASP A 175 -16.88 -23.48 -4.49
CA ASP A 175 -16.43 -22.43 -5.41
C ASP A 175 -17.07 -21.10 -4.98
N VAL A 176 -16.32 -20.01 -5.05
CA VAL A 176 -16.77 -18.68 -4.67
C VAL A 176 -16.28 -17.66 -5.69
N LYS A 177 -17.15 -16.73 -6.08
CA LYS A 177 -16.81 -15.63 -6.99
C LYS A 177 -16.21 -14.46 -6.23
N ARG A 178 -15.31 -13.73 -6.88
CA ARG A 178 -14.83 -12.44 -6.36
C ARG A 178 -16.00 -11.49 -6.09
N GLU A 179 -15.77 -10.49 -5.24
CA GLU A 179 -16.74 -9.49 -4.81
C GLU A 179 -17.93 -10.06 -4.01
N THR A 180 -17.79 -11.27 -3.48
CA THR A 180 -18.71 -11.88 -2.51
C THR A 180 -18.07 -11.91 -1.11
N PHE A 181 -18.86 -12.22 -0.08
CA PHE A 181 -18.46 -12.03 1.32
C PHE A 181 -18.39 -13.32 2.14
N SER A 182 -18.72 -14.48 1.57
CA SER A 182 -18.87 -15.71 2.36
C SER A 182 -18.22 -16.90 1.68
N ILE A 183 -17.74 -17.83 2.51
CA ILE A 183 -17.17 -19.11 2.09
C ILE A 183 -17.80 -20.25 2.88
N GLN A 184 -17.87 -21.42 2.26
CA GLN A 184 -18.16 -22.68 2.95
C GLN A 184 -16.87 -23.40 3.32
N VAL A 185 -16.75 -23.85 4.56
CA VAL A 185 -15.58 -24.62 5.03
C VAL A 185 -15.97 -26.02 5.51
N ALA A 186 -15.00 -26.91 5.64
CA ALA A 186 -15.22 -28.24 6.19
C ALA A 186 -15.58 -28.22 7.69
N ASP A 187 -14.96 -27.33 8.47
CA ASP A 187 -15.24 -27.13 9.89
C ASP A 187 -15.01 -25.67 10.31
N ALA A 188 -16.02 -25.02 10.88
CA ALA A 188 -15.91 -23.67 11.43
C ALA A 188 -15.92 -23.63 12.98
N SER A 189 -15.84 -24.79 13.66
CA SER A 189 -15.98 -24.91 15.12
C SER A 189 -14.99 -24.07 15.94
N GLN A 190 -13.82 -23.75 15.37
CA GLN A 190 -12.78 -22.93 16.00
C GLN A 190 -12.73 -21.47 15.51
N ILE A 191 -13.72 -21.06 14.72
CA ILE A 191 -13.79 -19.73 14.10
C ILE A 191 -14.96 -18.98 14.72
N LYS A 192 -14.75 -17.71 15.08
CA LYS A 192 -15.80 -16.85 15.62
C LYS A 192 -15.75 -15.45 15.02
N LYS A 193 -16.87 -14.73 15.16
CA LYS A 193 -16.95 -13.29 14.88
C LYS A 193 -15.80 -12.54 15.59
N GLY A 194 -15.14 -11.65 14.85
CA GLY A 194 -14.01 -10.87 15.31
C GLY A 194 -12.64 -11.51 15.04
N ASP A 195 -12.58 -12.78 14.63
CA ASP A 195 -11.32 -13.38 14.20
C ASP A 195 -10.85 -12.77 12.88
N TRP A 196 -9.55 -12.62 12.74
CA TRP A 196 -8.92 -12.37 11.44
C TRP A 196 -8.42 -13.69 10.86
N LEU A 197 -8.85 -14.00 9.64
CA LEU A 197 -8.46 -15.20 8.91
C LEU A 197 -7.61 -14.85 7.70
N LEU A 198 -6.69 -15.75 7.37
CA LEU A 198 -5.99 -15.80 6.08
C LEU A 198 -6.71 -16.82 5.19
N VAL A 199 -7.38 -16.34 4.15
CA VAL A 199 -7.86 -17.14 3.01
C VAL A 199 -6.69 -17.30 2.04
N HIS A 200 -6.28 -18.55 1.78
CA HIS A 200 -5.05 -18.83 1.07
C HIS A 200 -5.11 -20.02 0.12
N VAL A 201 -4.45 -19.84 -1.03
CA VAL A 201 -4.02 -20.92 -1.93
C VAL A 201 -2.56 -20.72 -2.31
N LYS A 202 -1.86 -21.84 -2.51
CA LYS A 202 -0.58 -21.91 -3.20
C LYS A 202 -0.59 -23.18 -4.04
N ASN A 203 -0.83 -23.04 -5.34
CA ASN A 203 -1.05 -24.18 -6.22
C ASN A 203 -0.54 -23.88 -7.64
N ASN A 204 0.24 -24.81 -8.20
CA ASN A 204 0.87 -24.69 -9.52
C ASN A 204 0.15 -25.50 -10.61
N SER A 205 -1.12 -25.82 -10.42
CA SER A 205 -1.91 -26.43 -11.48
C SER A 205 -1.93 -25.53 -12.71
N ARG A 206 -1.77 -26.15 -13.88
CA ARG A 206 -1.68 -25.43 -15.15
C ARG A 206 -2.90 -24.56 -15.41
N ASP A 207 -4.09 -25.06 -15.10
CA ASP A 207 -5.35 -24.36 -15.29
C ASP A 207 -5.51 -23.16 -14.34
N LEU A 208 -4.96 -23.21 -13.11
CA LEU A 208 -4.97 -22.05 -12.21
C LEU A 208 -3.99 -20.99 -12.68
N ILE A 209 -2.79 -21.38 -13.13
CA ILE A 209 -1.80 -20.44 -13.67
C ILE A 209 -2.38 -19.74 -14.90
N GLU A 210 -2.95 -20.49 -15.85
CA GLU A 210 -3.61 -19.93 -17.03
C GLU A 210 -4.76 -18.99 -16.64
N TYR A 211 -5.58 -19.34 -15.66
CA TYR A 211 -6.66 -18.49 -15.15
C TYR A 211 -6.17 -17.19 -14.49
N ASP A 212 -5.04 -17.23 -13.76
CA ASP A 212 -4.52 -16.09 -13.00
C ASP A 212 -4.02 -14.95 -13.91
N ILE A 213 -3.34 -15.32 -15.00
CA ILE A 213 -2.67 -14.37 -15.90
C ILE A 213 -3.41 -14.12 -17.21
N GLN A 214 -4.54 -14.80 -17.45
CA GLN A 214 -5.33 -14.62 -18.68
C GLN A 214 -5.60 -13.12 -18.94
N PRO A 215 -5.59 -12.69 -20.22
CA PRO A 215 -5.48 -13.50 -21.44
C PRO A 215 -4.04 -13.86 -21.83
N LEU A 216 -3.05 -13.58 -20.99
CA LEU A 216 -1.63 -13.71 -21.32
C LEU A 216 -1.12 -15.14 -21.14
N GLN A 217 0.08 -15.40 -21.66
CA GLN A 217 0.78 -16.68 -21.51
C GLN A 217 1.99 -16.54 -20.59
N CYS A 218 2.14 -17.51 -19.69
CA CYS A 218 3.25 -17.57 -18.76
C CYS A 218 4.54 -17.83 -19.52
N GLN A 219 5.61 -17.09 -19.19
CA GLN A 219 6.92 -17.29 -19.82
C GLN A 219 7.74 -18.35 -19.08
N PRO A 220 8.55 -19.18 -19.77
CA PRO A 220 9.35 -20.26 -19.16
C PRO A 220 10.32 -19.79 -18.07
N GLU A 221 10.74 -18.52 -18.10
CA GLU A 221 11.64 -17.94 -17.12
C GLU A 221 10.96 -17.57 -15.81
N TRP A 222 9.62 -17.56 -15.74
CA TRP A 222 8.86 -17.19 -14.55
C TRP A 222 8.79 -18.35 -13.54
N LYS A 223 9.97 -18.79 -13.08
CA LYS A 223 10.12 -19.99 -12.26
C LYS A 223 9.29 -19.95 -10.98
N SER A 224 9.10 -18.80 -10.35
CA SER A 224 8.31 -18.72 -9.12
C SER A 224 6.85 -19.13 -9.32
N ILE A 225 6.17 -18.63 -10.35
CA ILE A 225 4.77 -19.02 -10.60
C ILE A 225 4.67 -20.43 -11.20
N LEU A 226 5.62 -20.85 -12.04
CA LEU A 226 5.62 -22.19 -12.63
C LEU A 226 5.91 -23.29 -11.59
N ASP A 227 6.90 -23.08 -10.71
CA ASP A 227 7.34 -24.10 -9.76
C ASP A 227 6.52 -24.07 -8.47
N LYS A 228 6.18 -22.87 -7.97
CA LYS A 228 5.46 -22.70 -6.69
C LYS A 228 3.97 -22.41 -6.86
N GLY A 229 3.56 -21.95 -8.03
CA GLY A 229 2.16 -21.73 -8.36
C GLY A 229 1.65 -20.31 -8.13
N VAL A 230 0.35 -20.18 -8.39
CA VAL A 230 -0.43 -19.02 -8.01
C VAL A 230 -0.56 -19.01 -6.50
N VAL A 231 -0.21 -17.88 -5.91
CA VAL A 231 -0.37 -17.61 -4.48
C VAL A 231 -1.48 -16.60 -4.33
N VAL A 232 -2.43 -16.83 -3.44
CA VAL A 232 -3.41 -15.82 -2.97
C VAL A 232 -3.34 -15.77 -1.45
N ASN A 233 -3.23 -14.57 -0.89
CA ASN A 233 -3.18 -14.34 0.54
C ASN A 233 -4.15 -13.20 0.88
N GLU A 234 -5.41 -13.50 1.17
CA GLU A 234 -6.37 -12.48 1.59
C GLU A 234 -6.64 -12.56 3.09
N ARG A 235 -6.53 -11.44 3.78
CA ARG A 235 -6.83 -11.32 5.20
C ARG A 235 -8.18 -10.69 5.39
N HIS A 236 -9.07 -11.40 6.07
CA HIS A 236 -10.47 -11.03 6.21
C HIS A 236 -10.91 -11.03 7.66
N LEU A 237 -11.73 -10.05 8.04
CA LEU A 237 -12.34 -9.98 9.37
C LEU A 237 -13.67 -10.75 9.36
N VAL A 238 -13.82 -11.74 10.25
CA VAL A 238 -15.06 -12.50 10.37
C VAL A 238 -16.15 -11.65 11.03
N THR A 239 -17.28 -11.48 10.36
CA THR A 239 -18.47 -10.78 10.88
C THR A 239 -19.51 -11.74 11.43
N GLU A 240 -19.55 -12.97 10.90
CA GLU A 240 -20.53 -13.98 11.26
C GLU A 240 -20.05 -15.41 10.93
N VAL A 241 -20.50 -16.38 11.74
CA VAL A 241 -20.35 -17.82 11.50
C VAL A 241 -21.71 -18.49 11.71
N GLN A 242 -22.24 -19.14 10.67
CA GLN A 242 -23.48 -19.92 10.72
C GLN A 242 -23.22 -21.34 10.23
N GLY A 243 -23.23 -22.31 11.15
CA GLY A 243 -22.79 -23.66 10.84
C GLY A 243 -21.35 -23.64 10.32
N ASN A 244 -21.14 -24.10 9.08
CA ASN A 244 -19.85 -24.11 8.39
C ASN A 244 -19.70 -22.98 7.35
N THR A 245 -20.59 -21.99 7.37
CA THR A 245 -20.50 -20.79 6.53
C THR A 245 -19.83 -19.67 7.33
N ILE A 246 -18.79 -19.08 6.77
CA ILE A 246 -18.09 -17.92 7.34
C ILE A 246 -18.43 -16.71 6.46
N THR A 247 -18.81 -15.60 7.08
CA THR A 247 -19.02 -14.30 6.40
C THR A 247 -17.98 -13.30 6.87
N PHE A 248 -17.41 -12.56 5.93
CA PHE A 248 -16.37 -11.56 6.12
C PHE A 248 -16.92 -10.14 6.11
N LYS A 249 -16.11 -9.18 6.57
CA LYS A 249 -16.44 -7.76 6.58
C LYS A 249 -16.25 -7.18 5.18
N GLU A 250 -15.12 -7.49 4.56
CA GLU A 250 -14.71 -7.06 3.23
C GLU A 250 -14.90 -8.21 2.20
N PRO A 251 -15.00 -7.90 0.90
CA PRO A 251 -15.22 -8.93 -0.11
C PRO A 251 -13.95 -9.70 -0.43
N ILE A 252 -14.13 -10.94 -0.89
CA ILE A 252 -13.07 -11.78 -1.45
C ILE A 252 -12.73 -11.24 -2.84
N HIS A 253 -11.46 -10.97 -3.13
CA HIS A 253 -11.06 -10.33 -4.38
C HIS A 253 -10.60 -11.29 -5.48
N TYR A 254 -10.54 -12.59 -5.17
CA TYR A 254 -10.15 -13.65 -6.09
C TYR A 254 -11.20 -14.77 -6.17
N ASP A 255 -11.45 -15.30 -7.36
CA ASP A 255 -12.31 -16.47 -7.53
C ASP A 255 -11.69 -17.71 -6.84
N ILE A 256 -12.37 -18.22 -5.83
CA ILE A 256 -12.02 -19.47 -5.18
C ILE A 256 -12.55 -20.62 -6.03
N GLN A 257 -11.64 -21.45 -6.54
CA GLN A 257 -11.97 -22.71 -7.20
C GLN A 257 -11.57 -23.85 -6.25
N ARG A 258 -12.53 -24.49 -5.59
CA ARG A 258 -12.32 -25.47 -4.51
C ARG A 258 -11.37 -26.61 -4.90
N LYS A 259 -11.33 -26.96 -6.19
CA LYS A 259 -10.43 -27.97 -6.76
C LYS A 259 -8.94 -27.68 -6.54
N HIS A 260 -8.57 -26.45 -6.18
CA HIS A 260 -7.18 -26.02 -6.00
C HIS A 260 -6.68 -26.06 -4.56
N ASN A 261 -7.39 -26.73 -3.64
CA ASN A 261 -7.00 -26.94 -2.24
C ASN A 261 -6.88 -25.63 -1.44
N TRP A 262 -7.91 -24.78 -1.53
CA TRP A 262 -8.00 -23.57 -0.73
C TRP A 262 -8.18 -23.85 0.76
N SER A 263 -7.66 -22.97 1.59
CA SER A 263 -7.68 -23.12 3.04
C SER A 263 -7.94 -21.79 3.75
N VAL A 264 -8.44 -21.89 4.97
CA VAL A 264 -8.47 -20.81 5.94
C VAL A 264 -7.53 -21.13 7.09
N SER A 265 -6.77 -20.12 7.51
CA SER A 265 -5.90 -20.17 8.68
C SER A 265 -6.19 -18.99 9.60
N ARG A 266 -6.02 -19.15 10.91
CA ARG A 266 -5.94 -18.03 11.85
C ARG A 266 -4.79 -17.14 11.43
N PHE A 267 -5.05 -15.84 11.25
CA PHE A 267 -4.01 -14.89 10.94
C PHE A 267 -3.38 -14.37 12.24
N ALA A 268 -2.11 -14.72 12.47
CA ALA A 268 -1.36 -14.23 13.62
C ALA A 268 -0.92 -12.79 13.38
N HIS A 269 -1.37 -11.87 14.24
CA HIS A 269 -1.18 -10.45 14.06
C HIS A 269 -1.07 -9.67 15.37
N VAL A 270 -0.51 -8.47 15.28
CA VAL A 270 -0.72 -7.40 16.26
C VAL A 270 -1.76 -6.42 15.72
N SER A 271 -2.31 -5.58 16.57
CA SER A 271 -3.34 -4.61 16.21
C SER A 271 -3.04 -3.23 16.79
N GLU A 272 -3.58 -2.19 16.16
CA GLU A 272 -3.57 -0.83 16.73
C GLU A 272 -2.14 -0.33 17.03
N VAL A 273 -1.21 -0.54 16.08
CA VAL A 273 0.17 -0.04 16.19
C VAL A 273 0.32 1.19 15.31
N GLY A 274 0.71 2.31 15.93
CA GLY A 274 0.71 3.63 15.29
C GLY A 274 2.08 4.31 15.29
N PHE A 275 2.35 5.11 14.26
CA PHE A 275 3.47 6.05 14.20
C PHE A 275 2.95 7.42 13.79
N GLU A 276 3.16 8.42 14.63
CA GLU A 276 2.49 9.72 14.52
C GLU A 276 3.45 10.88 14.79
N ASN A 277 3.37 11.93 13.98
CA ASN A 277 3.98 13.24 14.27
C ASN A 277 5.50 13.18 14.52
N ILE A 278 6.21 12.39 13.71
CA ILE A 278 7.65 12.15 13.84
C ILE A 278 8.33 12.30 12.48
N ARG A 279 9.49 12.96 12.48
CA ARG A 279 10.46 12.88 11.40
C ARG A 279 11.39 11.69 11.62
N PHE A 280 11.44 10.78 10.66
CA PHE A 280 12.48 9.75 10.58
C PHE A 280 13.56 10.21 9.62
N GLU A 281 14.77 10.43 10.12
CA GLU A 281 15.87 10.96 9.32
C GLU A 281 17.03 9.96 9.27
N GLY A 282 17.44 9.56 8.08
CA GLY A 282 18.64 8.75 7.88
C GLY A 282 19.86 9.61 7.59
N ASN A 283 21.02 8.95 7.46
CA ASN A 283 22.28 9.56 7.08
C ASN A 283 22.67 9.22 5.62
N TRP A 284 21.66 9.04 4.75
CA TRP A 284 21.85 8.74 3.34
C TRP A 284 22.17 10.00 2.53
N LEU A 285 23.46 10.35 2.46
CA LEU A 285 23.93 11.58 1.82
C LEU A 285 24.56 11.38 0.42
N LYS A 286 24.49 10.16 -0.14
CA LYS A 286 25.13 9.79 -1.41
C LYS A 286 24.14 9.83 -2.58
N LYS A 287 24.68 9.96 -3.80
CA LYS A 287 23.89 9.75 -5.03
C LYS A 287 23.51 8.28 -5.17
N PHE A 288 22.21 8.02 -5.29
CA PHE A 288 21.68 6.67 -5.45
C PHE A 288 22.06 6.00 -6.77
N LYS A 289 22.23 4.68 -6.66
CA LYS A 289 22.52 3.75 -7.76
C LYS A 289 21.83 2.45 -7.41
N HIS A 290 20.84 2.09 -8.21
CA HIS A 290 20.00 0.90 -8.03
C HIS A 290 20.85 -0.38 -8.05
N HIS A 291 20.68 -1.26 -7.06
CA HIS A 291 21.39 -2.54 -6.91
C HIS A 291 22.92 -2.44 -6.85
N LYS A 292 23.47 -1.28 -6.45
CA LYS A 292 24.93 -1.11 -6.35
C LYS A 292 25.51 -1.83 -5.13
N SER A 293 24.83 -1.77 -3.99
CA SER A 293 25.26 -2.40 -2.73
C SER A 293 24.11 -2.44 -1.72
N ALA A 294 24.29 -3.20 -0.64
CA ALA A 294 23.32 -3.32 0.45
C ALA A 294 23.03 -1.95 1.08
N GLN A 295 24.07 -1.13 1.24
CA GLN A 295 23.92 0.23 1.75
C GLN A 295 23.08 1.11 0.81
N HIS A 296 23.30 1.02 -0.52
CA HIS A 296 22.52 1.78 -1.50
C HIS A 296 21.05 1.35 -1.50
N ASP A 297 20.77 0.06 -1.40
CA ASP A 297 19.43 -0.48 -1.54
C ASP A 297 18.63 -0.49 -0.23
N GLY A 298 19.29 -0.53 0.93
CA GLY A 298 18.59 -0.72 2.18
C GLY A 298 19.26 -0.21 3.45
N GLY A 299 20.44 0.41 3.37
CA GLY A 299 21.22 0.81 4.56
C GLY A 299 20.41 1.62 5.57
N TRP A 300 19.58 2.53 5.09
CA TRP A 300 18.59 3.30 5.87
C TRP A 300 17.16 2.92 5.46
N SER A 301 16.81 1.64 5.60
CA SER A 301 15.42 1.20 5.58
C SER A 301 14.80 1.47 6.95
N ILE A 302 13.73 2.27 7.04
CA ILE A 302 13.28 2.77 8.33
C ILE A 302 12.20 1.90 8.96
N LEU A 303 11.01 1.83 8.37
CA LEU A 303 9.85 1.27 9.06
C LEU A 303 9.20 0.10 8.31
N ALA A 304 9.09 -1.06 8.96
CA ALA A 304 8.30 -2.17 8.45
C ALA A 304 7.16 -2.50 9.42
N ILE A 305 5.92 -2.29 9.01
CA ILE A 305 4.73 -2.73 9.75
C ILE A 305 4.26 -4.05 9.17
N SER A 306 4.66 -5.15 9.81
CA SER A 306 4.35 -6.50 9.36
C SER A 306 3.37 -7.21 10.27
N LYS A 307 2.56 -8.12 9.71
CA LYS A 307 1.58 -8.91 10.48
C LYS A 307 0.72 -8.02 11.41
N ALA A 308 0.15 -6.95 10.87
CA ALA A 308 -0.62 -6.00 11.65
C ALA A 308 -2.01 -5.78 11.04
N VAL A 309 -3.00 -5.52 11.87
CA VAL A 309 -4.34 -5.07 11.45
C VAL A 309 -4.69 -3.77 12.14
N ASN A 310 -5.49 -2.92 11.51
CA ASN A 310 -5.93 -1.65 12.11
C ASN A 310 -4.74 -0.81 12.62
N SER A 311 -3.67 -0.73 11.83
CA SER A 311 -2.44 -0.02 12.18
C SER A 311 -2.22 1.18 11.26
N TRP A 312 -1.36 2.11 11.67
CA TRP A 312 -1.19 3.34 10.90
C TRP A 312 0.20 3.98 10.96
N ILE A 313 0.45 4.80 9.96
CA ILE A 313 1.50 5.82 9.92
C ILE A 313 0.80 7.13 9.56
N LYS A 314 0.96 8.18 10.35
CA LYS A 314 0.21 9.43 10.15
C LYS A 314 1.08 10.65 10.44
N ASP A 315 1.05 11.64 9.54
CA ASP A 315 1.72 12.93 9.75
C ASP A 315 3.22 12.74 10.03
N CYS A 316 3.90 12.02 9.14
CA CYS A 316 5.31 11.66 9.28
C CYS A 316 6.13 12.10 8.06
N THR A 317 7.39 12.46 8.32
CA THR A 317 8.37 12.76 7.27
C THR A 317 9.51 11.75 7.31
N PHE A 318 9.90 11.22 6.14
CA PHE A 318 11.09 10.39 5.95
C PHE A 318 12.12 11.16 5.13
N LYS A 319 13.28 11.44 5.73
CA LYS A 319 14.30 12.29 5.11
C LYS A 319 15.63 11.57 4.98
N ASN A 320 16.24 11.62 3.80
CA ASN A 320 17.56 11.01 3.54
C ASN A 320 17.60 9.53 3.95
N VAL A 321 16.71 8.71 3.37
CA VAL A 321 16.57 7.28 3.64
C VAL A 321 16.61 6.48 2.35
N ASN A 322 16.89 5.17 2.42
CA ASN A 322 16.80 4.29 1.25
C ASN A 322 15.39 3.72 1.06
N ASN A 323 14.74 3.31 2.16
CA ASN A 323 13.36 2.82 2.13
C ASN A 323 12.59 3.49 3.27
N ALA A 324 11.53 4.22 2.93
CA ALA A 324 10.76 4.98 3.92
C ALA A 324 9.96 4.04 4.83
N ALA A 325 8.92 3.40 4.29
CA ALA A 325 8.12 2.48 5.07
C ALA A 325 7.47 1.39 4.22
N LYS A 326 7.00 0.32 4.86
CA LYS A 326 6.13 -0.66 4.20
C LYS A 326 5.13 -1.29 5.15
N PHE A 327 3.98 -1.65 4.60
CA PHE A 327 3.10 -2.66 5.18
C PHE A 327 3.43 -4.03 4.58
N SER A 328 3.49 -5.07 5.39
CA SER A 328 3.76 -6.43 4.91
C SER A 328 2.91 -7.48 5.61
N SER A 329 2.20 -8.31 4.88
CA SER A 329 1.29 -9.28 5.49
C SER A 329 0.31 -8.63 6.48
N SER A 330 -0.22 -7.46 6.16
CA SER A 330 -1.08 -6.65 7.04
C SER A 330 -2.47 -6.45 6.44
N ALA A 331 -3.44 -5.97 7.22
CA ALA A 331 -4.78 -5.67 6.72
C ALA A 331 -5.39 -4.41 7.34
N ALA A 332 -6.37 -3.82 6.64
CA ALA A 332 -7.17 -2.69 7.13
C ALA A 332 -6.31 -1.63 7.84
N SER A 333 -5.28 -1.12 7.16
CA SER A 333 -4.28 -0.22 7.74
C SER A 333 -4.00 0.94 6.81
N THR A 334 -3.61 2.09 7.37
CA THR A 334 -3.45 3.34 6.60
C THR A 334 -2.09 3.99 6.81
N ALA A 335 -1.44 4.41 5.73
CA ALA A 335 -0.46 5.50 5.78
C ALA A 335 -1.14 6.79 5.28
N LEU A 336 -1.10 7.86 6.06
CA LEU A 336 -1.79 9.11 5.77
C LEU A 336 -0.87 10.31 5.96
N ASN A 337 -0.83 11.20 4.97
CA ASN A 337 -0.06 12.45 5.02
C ASN A 337 1.42 12.20 5.33
N ILE A 338 2.11 11.55 4.38
CA ILE A 338 3.51 11.17 4.52
C ILE A 338 4.34 11.97 3.53
N THR A 339 5.40 12.63 4.01
CA THR A 339 6.37 13.29 3.15
C THR A 339 7.65 12.47 3.06
N ILE A 340 8.19 12.31 1.87
CA ILE A 340 9.50 11.70 1.63
C ILE A 340 10.39 12.73 0.93
N GLU A 341 11.53 13.05 1.52
CA GLU A 341 12.38 14.14 1.04
C GLU A 341 13.89 13.88 1.23
N GLY A 342 14.71 14.79 0.70
CA GLY A 342 16.16 14.65 0.68
C GLY A 342 16.65 13.86 -0.53
N ASN A 343 17.68 13.05 -0.34
CA ASN A 343 18.26 12.28 -1.44
C ASN A 343 17.36 11.13 -1.91
N ILE A 344 17.37 10.89 -3.23
CA ILE A 344 16.77 9.70 -3.85
C ILE A 344 17.30 8.45 -3.15
N GLY A 345 16.39 7.56 -2.76
CA GLY A 345 16.64 6.23 -2.22
C GLY A 345 16.09 5.13 -3.13
N HIS A 346 15.97 3.93 -2.58
CA HIS A 346 15.48 2.74 -3.27
C HIS A 346 13.95 2.76 -3.40
N ALA A 347 13.20 2.88 -2.30
CA ALA A 347 11.75 2.86 -2.35
C ALA A 347 11.08 3.89 -1.42
N SER A 348 9.93 4.36 -1.88
CA SER A 348 8.99 5.19 -1.14
C SER A 348 8.24 4.32 -0.09
N LEU A 349 6.91 4.32 -0.12
CA LEU A 349 6.06 3.51 0.74
C LEU A 349 5.26 2.49 -0.06
N SER A 350 5.30 1.22 0.35
CA SER A 350 4.56 0.14 -0.34
C SER A 350 3.74 -0.77 0.58
N ALA A 351 2.71 -1.39 0.00
CA ALA A 351 2.03 -2.55 0.57
C ALA A 351 2.58 -3.84 -0.05
N SER A 352 2.90 -4.84 0.76
CA SER A 352 3.58 -6.07 0.32
C SER A 352 3.21 -7.28 1.17
N GLY A 353 3.86 -8.42 0.96
CA GLY A 353 3.74 -9.63 1.77
C GLY A 353 2.33 -10.22 1.77
N GLY A 354 1.56 -9.96 0.72
CA GLY A 354 0.17 -10.39 0.64
C GLY A 354 -0.81 -9.51 1.40
N SER A 355 -0.48 -8.26 1.73
CA SER A 355 -1.40 -7.40 2.50
C SER A 355 -2.76 -7.23 1.82
N THR A 356 -3.81 -6.94 2.60
CA THR A 356 -5.20 -6.80 2.11
C THR A 356 -5.81 -5.50 2.57
N GLY A 357 -6.35 -4.67 1.68
CA GLY A 357 -7.10 -3.47 2.11
C GLY A 357 -6.21 -2.40 2.74
N ILE A 358 -5.04 -2.11 2.16
CA ILE A 358 -4.14 -1.07 2.66
C ILE A 358 -4.46 0.26 1.95
N LEU A 359 -4.60 1.35 2.72
CA LEU A 359 -4.77 2.70 2.19
C LEU A 359 -3.47 3.49 2.31
N LEU A 360 -2.93 3.93 1.18
CA LEU A 360 -1.76 4.78 1.07
C LEU A 360 -2.23 6.16 0.58
N ALA A 361 -2.54 7.05 1.51
CA ALA A 361 -3.25 8.30 1.26
C ALA A 361 -2.35 9.53 1.43
N LYS A 362 -2.44 10.47 0.48
CA LYS A 362 -1.72 11.76 0.54
C LYS A 362 -0.22 11.57 0.78
N LEU A 363 0.39 10.64 0.05
CA LEU A 363 1.84 10.49 0.04
C LEU A 363 2.44 11.57 -0.87
N ASN A 364 3.51 12.21 -0.41
CA ASN A 364 4.25 13.20 -1.17
C ASN A 364 5.72 12.78 -1.25
N ASP A 365 6.06 12.04 -2.31
CA ASP A 365 7.43 11.70 -2.62
C ASP A 365 8.12 12.87 -3.32
N LYS A 366 8.71 13.78 -2.54
CA LYS A 366 9.48 14.91 -3.08
C LYS A 366 10.88 14.49 -3.51
N ALA A 367 11.42 13.45 -2.89
CA ALA A 367 12.75 12.94 -3.22
C ALA A 367 12.80 12.35 -4.63
N GLY A 368 11.72 11.70 -5.07
CA GLY A 368 11.68 10.94 -6.30
C GLY A 368 12.38 9.60 -6.15
N MET A 369 11.92 8.81 -5.17
CA MET A 369 12.46 7.47 -4.89
C MET A 369 12.49 6.63 -6.16
N HIS A 370 13.48 5.72 -6.28
CA HIS A 370 13.60 4.88 -7.47
C HIS A 370 12.32 4.09 -7.74
N HIS A 371 11.71 3.55 -6.69
CA HIS A 371 10.37 2.98 -6.68
C HIS A 371 9.45 3.95 -5.93
N ALA A 372 8.49 4.58 -6.61
CA ALA A 372 7.49 5.43 -5.95
C ALA A 372 6.49 4.57 -5.16
N ALA A 373 5.42 5.18 -4.63
CA ALA A 373 4.44 4.44 -3.87
C ALA A 373 3.74 3.36 -4.71
N GLY A 374 3.38 2.25 -4.08
CA GLY A 374 2.72 1.16 -4.80
C GLY A 374 2.66 -0.15 -4.04
N VAL A 375 2.70 -1.26 -4.78
CA VAL A 375 2.47 -2.60 -4.26
C VAL A 375 3.60 -3.56 -4.59
N GLY A 376 3.72 -4.63 -3.81
CA GLY A 376 4.74 -5.64 -4.04
C GLY A 376 4.38 -7.03 -3.53
N GLY A 377 5.35 -7.92 -3.70
CA GLY A 377 5.19 -9.36 -3.71
C GLY A 377 4.44 -10.04 -2.56
N GLY A 378 4.19 -11.34 -2.72
CA GLY A 378 3.47 -12.13 -1.73
C GLY A 378 1.95 -12.08 -1.91
N SER A 379 1.47 -11.61 -3.07
CA SER A 379 0.05 -11.63 -3.43
C SER A 379 -0.82 -10.54 -2.80
N THR A 380 -0.28 -9.32 -2.71
CA THR A 380 -0.96 -8.15 -2.10
C THR A 380 -2.21 -7.78 -2.89
N THR A 381 -3.30 -7.42 -2.20
CA THR A 381 -4.58 -7.11 -2.83
C THR A 381 -5.36 -5.97 -2.16
N ALA A 382 -6.29 -5.38 -2.91
CA ALA A 382 -7.17 -4.29 -2.49
C ALA A 382 -6.42 -3.08 -1.90
N THR A 383 -5.24 -2.78 -2.43
CA THR A 383 -4.48 -1.60 -1.99
C THR A 383 -4.94 -0.38 -2.78
N VAL A 384 -5.12 0.74 -2.08
CA VAL A 384 -5.49 2.03 -2.67
C VAL A 384 -4.35 3.01 -2.44
N ILE A 385 -3.82 3.57 -3.53
CA ILE A 385 -2.93 4.73 -3.52
C ILE A 385 -3.81 5.93 -3.86
N TYR A 386 -4.10 6.75 -2.87
CA TYR A 386 -5.12 7.80 -2.93
C TYR A 386 -4.49 9.18 -2.87
N ARG A 387 -4.78 10.02 -3.88
CA ARG A 387 -4.37 11.44 -3.95
C ARG A 387 -2.91 11.66 -3.57
N SER A 388 -2.04 10.82 -4.12
CA SER A 388 -0.60 10.83 -3.83
C SER A 388 0.17 11.42 -4.99
N GLU A 389 1.35 11.96 -4.71
CA GLU A 389 2.20 12.62 -5.71
C GLU A 389 3.64 12.11 -5.66
N HIS A 390 4.25 12.01 -6.84
CA HIS A 390 5.68 11.74 -7.04
C HIS A 390 6.20 12.52 -8.25
N PRO A 391 7.52 12.73 -8.40
CA PRO A 391 8.05 13.63 -9.42
C PRO A 391 8.05 12.96 -10.81
N PRO A 392 8.15 13.74 -11.90
CA PRO A 392 8.13 13.21 -13.27
C PRO A 392 9.22 12.18 -13.60
N HIS A 393 10.33 12.13 -12.85
CA HIS A 393 11.47 11.26 -13.17
C HIS A 393 11.39 9.86 -12.51
N THR A 394 10.27 9.54 -11.87
CA THR A 394 9.97 8.22 -11.30
C THR A 394 8.54 7.79 -11.64
N SER A 395 8.20 6.53 -11.38
CA SER A 395 6.91 5.91 -11.68
C SER A 395 6.49 5.02 -10.51
N PHE A 396 5.21 4.65 -10.47
CA PHE A 396 4.63 3.84 -9.40
C PHE A 396 5.31 2.46 -9.29
N GLU A 397 5.31 1.92 -8.09
CA GLU A 397 5.83 0.59 -7.82
C GLU A 397 4.77 -0.49 -8.07
N SER A 398 5.18 -1.55 -8.76
CA SER A 398 4.46 -2.81 -8.86
C SER A 398 5.46 -3.96 -8.85
N HIS A 399 5.97 -4.25 -7.66
CA HIS A 399 7.04 -5.21 -7.51
C HIS A 399 6.48 -6.61 -7.77
N ALA A 400 7.19 -7.38 -8.60
CA ALA A 400 6.78 -8.73 -9.00
C ALA A 400 6.50 -9.67 -7.81
N SER A 401 5.93 -10.83 -8.11
CA SER A 401 5.34 -11.83 -7.19
C SER A 401 3.84 -11.59 -6.91
N GLN A 402 3.09 -11.41 -8.00
CA GLN A 402 1.63 -11.55 -8.08
C GLN A 402 0.77 -10.55 -7.26
N PRO A 403 1.12 -9.25 -7.09
CA PRO A 403 0.15 -8.28 -6.55
C PRO A 403 -1.04 -8.13 -7.53
N ARG A 404 -2.24 -7.82 -7.04
CA ARG A 404 -3.46 -7.69 -7.84
C ARG A 404 -4.47 -6.76 -7.19
N CYS A 405 -5.52 -6.33 -7.91
CA CYS A 405 -6.56 -5.45 -7.36
C CYS A 405 -5.93 -4.23 -6.65
N THR A 406 -5.29 -3.36 -7.42
CA THR A 406 -4.66 -2.14 -6.90
C THR A 406 -5.30 -0.94 -7.58
N LEU A 407 -5.66 0.07 -6.80
CA LEU A 407 -6.22 1.32 -7.30
C LEU A 407 -5.22 2.46 -7.10
N PHE A 408 -4.84 3.12 -8.18
CA PHE A 408 -4.23 4.45 -8.15
C PHE A 408 -5.31 5.48 -8.46
N ASP A 409 -5.74 6.23 -7.45
CA ASP A 409 -6.88 7.13 -7.53
C ASP A 409 -6.44 8.59 -7.33
N ASN A 410 -6.58 9.40 -8.38
CA ASN A 410 -6.13 10.79 -8.45
C ASN A 410 -4.64 10.95 -8.08
N VAL A 411 -3.81 10.03 -8.56
CA VAL A 411 -2.36 10.10 -8.39
C VAL A 411 -1.76 11.02 -9.45
N LYS A 412 -0.77 11.82 -9.06
CA LYS A 412 -0.05 12.73 -9.95
C LYS A 412 1.44 12.44 -9.95
N GLY A 413 2.01 12.20 -11.13
CA GLY A 413 3.46 11.97 -11.21
C GLY A 413 3.92 11.43 -12.55
N GLY A 414 5.17 10.97 -12.62
CA GLY A 414 5.67 10.33 -13.83
C GLY A 414 5.01 8.97 -14.06
N PHE A 415 4.90 8.57 -15.32
CA PHE A 415 4.34 7.31 -15.78
C PHE A 415 5.12 6.86 -17.02
N PHE A 416 6.00 5.87 -16.85
CA PHE A 416 6.82 5.36 -17.95
C PHE A 416 7.24 3.92 -17.70
N LEU A 417 7.75 3.26 -18.75
CA LEU A 417 8.26 1.89 -18.67
C LEU A 417 9.47 1.82 -17.73
N GLY A 418 9.27 1.26 -16.55
CA GLY A 418 10.33 1.06 -15.56
C GLY A 418 9.86 1.36 -14.15
N ARG A 419 10.77 1.23 -13.19
CA ARG A 419 10.52 1.42 -11.74
C ARG A 419 9.57 0.41 -11.10
N ALA A 420 9.00 -0.53 -11.84
CA ALA A 420 8.48 -1.75 -11.25
C ALA A 420 9.65 -2.65 -10.83
N GLY A 421 9.65 -3.10 -9.59
CA GLY A 421 10.68 -3.97 -9.02
C GLY A 421 10.46 -5.45 -9.32
N GLY A 422 11.47 -6.25 -8.96
CA GLY A 422 11.38 -7.71 -8.94
C GLY A 422 12.24 -8.43 -9.97
N ALA A 423 12.69 -9.63 -9.59
CA ALA A 423 13.52 -10.47 -10.44
C ALA A 423 12.68 -11.15 -11.53
N ARG A 424 13.29 -11.43 -12.68
CA ARG A 424 12.62 -12.04 -13.85
C ARG A 424 11.88 -13.33 -13.51
N GLN A 425 12.42 -14.15 -12.61
CA GLN A 425 11.77 -15.38 -12.18
C GLN A 425 10.49 -15.19 -11.36
N ASN A 426 10.23 -13.98 -10.85
CA ASN A 426 9.09 -13.65 -10.00
C ASN A 426 7.93 -13.00 -10.75
N LEU A 427 8.08 -12.72 -12.04
CA LEU A 427 7.06 -12.08 -12.86
C LEU A 427 5.75 -12.90 -12.90
N PRO A 428 4.59 -12.26 -13.13
CA PRO A 428 4.40 -10.85 -13.57
C PRO A 428 4.62 -9.80 -12.46
N ASN A 429 4.72 -8.52 -12.89
CA ASN A 429 4.77 -7.34 -12.02
C ASN A 429 3.42 -7.07 -11.35
N HIS A 430 2.32 -7.31 -12.07
CA HIS A 430 0.96 -7.18 -11.54
C HIS A 430 0.02 -8.16 -12.22
N GLY A 431 -0.85 -8.80 -11.43
CA GLY A 431 -1.97 -9.62 -11.89
C GLY A 431 -3.16 -8.77 -12.33
N ARG A 432 -4.34 -9.39 -12.45
CA ARG A 432 -5.56 -8.71 -12.88
C ARG A 432 -5.96 -7.55 -11.96
N TYR A 433 -6.74 -6.63 -12.53
CA TYR A 433 -7.37 -5.52 -11.82
C TYR A 433 -6.39 -4.47 -11.24
N LEU A 434 -5.35 -4.12 -12.00
CA LEU A 434 -4.71 -2.80 -11.81
C LEU A 434 -5.68 -1.74 -12.34
N VAL A 435 -6.02 -0.74 -11.52
CA VAL A 435 -6.93 0.34 -11.87
C VAL A 435 -6.19 1.68 -11.76
N LEU A 436 -6.14 2.42 -12.86
CA LEU A 436 -5.67 3.80 -12.91
C LEU A 436 -6.89 4.70 -13.09
N TRP A 437 -7.25 5.45 -12.06
CA TRP A 437 -8.42 6.31 -12.04
C TRP A 437 -8.01 7.78 -11.91
N ASN A 438 -8.32 8.59 -12.92
CA ASN A 438 -7.94 10.01 -12.98
C ASN A 438 -6.45 10.25 -12.69
N TYR A 439 -5.59 9.34 -13.14
CA TYR A 439 -4.14 9.51 -13.02
C TYR A 439 -3.70 10.71 -13.87
N ASN A 440 -2.94 11.62 -13.25
CA ASN A 440 -2.42 12.84 -13.88
C ASN A 440 -0.91 12.68 -14.13
N GLU A 441 -0.57 12.33 -15.36
CA GLU A 441 0.80 12.17 -15.83
C GLU A 441 1.51 13.51 -15.97
N THR A 442 2.77 13.58 -15.52
CA THR A 442 3.56 14.82 -15.50
C THR A 442 4.92 14.73 -16.18
N ASP A 443 5.31 13.55 -16.66
CA ASP A 443 6.54 13.37 -17.42
C ASP A 443 6.29 13.45 -18.92
N LYS A 444 7.18 12.89 -19.75
CA LYS A 444 7.04 13.03 -21.19
C LYS A 444 6.09 11.97 -21.70
N ALA A 445 5.04 12.38 -22.40
CA ALA A 445 4.09 11.45 -23.02
C ALA A 445 4.77 10.39 -23.90
N GLU A 446 4.31 9.16 -23.75
CA GLU A 446 4.62 8.01 -24.58
C GLU A 446 3.49 7.77 -25.60
N GLN A 447 3.81 7.07 -26.70
CA GLN A 447 2.81 6.66 -27.69
C GLN A 447 2.68 5.14 -27.68
N ASN A 448 1.45 4.65 -27.63
CA ASN A 448 1.14 3.21 -27.59
C ASN A 448 1.89 2.49 -26.45
N PHE A 449 1.83 3.05 -25.24
CA PHE A 449 2.41 2.47 -24.05
C PHE A 449 1.98 1.00 -23.87
N GLU A 450 2.95 0.13 -23.61
CA GLU A 450 2.77 -1.32 -23.46
C GLU A 450 2.63 -1.70 -21.98
N PHE A 451 1.62 -2.49 -21.62
CA PHE A 451 1.55 -3.13 -20.30
C PHE A 451 2.21 -4.50 -20.29
N TRP A 452 2.38 -5.08 -21.46
CA TRP A 452 3.14 -6.30 -21.68
C TRP A 452 4.39 -6.02 -22.52
N SER A 453 5.35 -5.28 -21.96
CA SER A 453 6.39 -4.68 -22.80
C SER A 453 7.26 -5.69 -23.56
N THR A 454 7.47 -5.45 -24.84
CA THR A 454 8.36 -6.27 -25.68
C THR A 454 9.83 -5.86 -25.55
N THR A 455 10.09 -4.66 -25.02
CA THR A 455 11.42 -4.06 -24.94
C THR A 455 12.09 -4.26 -23.58
N THR A 456 11.31 -4.57 -22.54
CA THR A 456 11.81 -4.84 -21.19
C THR A 456 11.04 -5.96 -20.52
N TRP A 457 11.73 -6.76 -19.70
CA TRP A 457 11.09 -7.78 -18.88
C TRP A 457 10.61 -7.24 -17.52
N TYR A 458 11.04 -6.03 -17.14
CA TYR A 458 10.65 -5.38 -15.87
C TYR A 458 9.24 -4.78 -15.90
N TRP A 459 8.46 -5.04 -16.95
CA TRP A 459 7.11 -4.50 -17.09
C TRP A 459 6.18 -5.53 -17.72
N LYS A 460 5.58 -6.34 -16.86
CA LYS A 460 4.63 -7.40 -17.22
C LYS A 460 3.40 -7.30 -16.35
N ILE A 461 2.40 -6.59 -16.86
CA ILE A 461 1.15 -6.29 -16.17
C ILE A 461 0.01 -6.93 -16.97
N VAL A 462 -0.83 -7.71 -16.29
CA VAL A 462 -2.07 -8.23 -16.88
C VAL A 462 -2.98 -7.05 -17.23
N PRO A 463 -3.68 -7.03 -18.39
CA PRO A 463 -4.36 -5.85 -18.91
C PRO A 463 -5.12 -5.04 -17.85
N PRO A 464 -4.75 -3.76 -17.62
CA PRO A 464 -5.32 -2.94 -16.57
C PRO A 464 -6.65 -2.29 -16.98
N ILE A 465 -7.31 -1.64 -16.02
CA ILE A 465 -8.44 -0.74 -16.23
C ILE A 465 -7.93 0.70 -16.11
N ILE A 466 -8.11 1.50 -17.15
CA ILE A 466 -7.61 2.87 -17.25
C ILE A 466 -8.80 3.79 -17.54
N VAL A 467 -9.06 4.71 -16.61
CA VAL A 467 -10.22 5.59 -16.69
C VAL A 467 -9.80 7.01 -16.34
N GLY A 468 -10.04 7.96 -17.24
CA GLY A 468 -9.76 9.37 -17.03
C GLY A 468 -8.27 9.73 -16.95
N PHE A 469 -7.39 8.85 -17.45
CA PHE A 469 -5.95 9.13 -17.51
C PHE A 469 -5.70 10.39 -18.35
N HIS A 470 -4.97 11.36 -17.81
CA HIS A 470 -4.75 12.67 -18.43
C HIS A 470 -3.39 13.26 -18.05
N GLY A 471 -3.11 14.48 -18.50
CA GLY A 471 -1.84 15.16 -18.25
C GLY A 471 -1.04 15.32 -19.55
N SER A 472 0.17 14.76 -19.58
CA SER A 472 1.11 14.95 -20.69
C SER A 472 0.66 14.39 -22.04
N GLY A 473 -0.27 13.42 -22.05
CA GLY A 473 -0.90 12.91 -23.26
C GLY A 473 -0.41 11.53 -23.72
N THR A 474 0.03 10.67 -22.80
CA THR A 474 0.34 9.27 -23.12
C THR A 474 -0.86 8.55 -23.73
N THR A 475 -0.59 7.76 -24.76
CA THR A 475 -1.57 6.84 -25.36
C THR A 475 -1.22 5.39 -25.05
N PHE A 476 -2.21 4.51 -25.06
CA PHE A 476 -2.06 3.09 -24.68
C PHE A 476 -2.33 2.17 -25.85
N LYS A 477 -1.62 1.04 -25.90
CA LYS A 477 -1.91 -0.03 -26.83
C LYS A 477 -3.20 -0.73 -26.40
N THR A 478 -4.28 -0.54 -27.16
CA THR A 478 -5.66 -0.84 -26.70
C THR A 478 -5.95 -2.32 -26.51
N ASP A 479 -5.24 -3.22 -27.18
CA ASP A 479 -5.33 -4.67 -27.00
C ASP A 479 -4.60 -5.18 -25.74
N GLU A 480 -3.82 -4.33 -25.06
CA GLU A 480 -3.15 -4.61 -23.79
C GLU A 480 -3.85 -3.96 -22.59
N VAL A 481 -5.06 -3.44 -22.78
CA VAL A 481 -5.86 -2.78 -21.74
C VAL A 481 -7.23 -3.45 -21.67
N GLN A 482 -7.71 -3.75 -20.45
CA GLN A 482 -9.02 -4.38 -20.24
C GLN A 482 -10.15 -3.37 -20.48
N VAL A 483 -10.01 -2.16 -19.95
CA VAL A 483 -10.97 -1.05 -20.10
C VAL A 483 -10.17 0.23 -20.30
N LEU A 484 -10.50 0.98 -21.35
CA LEU A 484 -9.95 2.31 -21.61
C LEU A 484 -11.11 3.30 -21.78
N GLU A 485 -11.28 4.21 -20.83
CA GLU A 485 -12.36 5.22 -20.85
C GLU A 485 -11.78 6.62 -20.64
N SER A 486 -12.25 7.59 -21.44
CA SER A 486 -11.91 9.02 -21.32
C SER A 486 -10.39 9.32 -21.28
N LEU A 487 -9.64 8.85 -22.28
CA LEU A 487 -8.22 9.18 -22.39
C LEU A 487 -8.03 10.68 -22.69
N GLY A 488 -7.16 11.33 -21.94
CA GLY A 488 -6.82 12.76 -22.07
C GLY A 488 -7.73 13.71 -21.28
N THR A 489 -8.82 13.22 -20.67
CA THR A 489 -9.76 14.03 -19.90
C THR A 489 -10.15 13.31 -18.60
N PRO A 490 -10.14 13.97 -17.43
CA PRO A 490 -10.61 13.33 -16.20
C PRO A 490 -12.12 13.02 -16.25
N VAL A 491 -12.53 11.97 -15.54
CA VAL A 491 -13.91 11.49 -15.44
C VAL A 491 -14.59 11.89 -14.14
N GLN A 492 -15.93 11.77 -14.13
CA GLN A 492 -16.70 11.68 -12.89
C GLN A 492 -17.12 10.21 -12.61
N PRO A 493 -17.04 9.77 -11.35
CA PRO A 493 -16.61 10.55 -10.19
C PRO A 493 -15.12 10.88 -10.18
N GLU A 494 -14.75 12.00 -9.54
CA GLU A 494 -13.35 12.42 -9.44
C GLU A 494 -12.52 11.32 -8.76
N SER A 495 -12.95 10.85 -7.59
CA SER A 495 -12.33 9.71 -6.89
C SER A 495 -13.25 8.50 -6.91
N LEU A 496 -12.72 7.37 -7.42
CA LEU A 496 -13.42 6.10 -7.37
C LEU A 496 -13.52 5.60 -5.92
N PHE A 497 -12.44 5.69 -5.15
CA PHE A 497 -12.41 5.22 -3.76
C PHE A 497 -13.45 5.95 -2.89
N GLU A 498 -13.51 7.29 -2.99
CA GLU A 498 -14.46 8.10 -2.23
C GLU A 498 -15.91 7.72 -2.55
N GLU A 499 -16.25 7.56 -3.83
CA GLU A 499 -17.63 7.25 -4.21
C GLU A 499 -18.00 5.78 -3.98
N GLN A 500 -17.07 4.84 -4.06
CA GLN A 500 -17.29 3.47 -3.58
C GLN A 500 -17.53 3.46 -2.06
N LEU A 501 -16.73 4.20 -1.29
CA LEU A 501 -16.90 4.32 0.16
C LEU A 501 -18.24 4.95 0.55
N LYS A 502 -18.61 6.04 -0.12
CA LYS A 502 -19.90 6.69 0.05
C LYS A 502 -21.07 5.81 -0.36
N LEU A 503 -20.95 5.04 -1.44
CA LEU A 503 -21.98 4.07 -1.84
C LEU A 503 -22.16 3.00 -0.76
N ARG A 504 -21.06 2.50 -0.19
CA ARG A 504 -21.09 1.49 0.88
C ARG A 504 -21.67 2.01 2.20
N LEU A 505 -21.25 3.21 2.62
CA LEU A 505 -21.61 3.78 3.93
C LEU A 505 -22.83 4.71 3.88
N GLY A 506 -23.37 5.00 2.70
CA GLY A 506 -24.45 5.98 2.46
C GLY A 506 -23.98 7.44 2.46
N THR A 507 -22.88 7.74 3.13
CA THR A 507 -22.23 9.07 3.17
C THR A 507 -20.71 8.93 3.19
N LEU A 508 -20.00 9.92 2.68
CA LEU A 508 -18.54 9.97 2.82
C LEU A 508 -18.17 10.27 4.29
N PRO A 509 -17.27 9.51 4.93
CA PRO A 509 -16.83 9.80 6.28
C PRO A 509 -16.18 11.19 6.39
N LYS A 510 -16.57 11.97 7.41
CA LYS A 510 -16.08 13.35 7.63
C LYS A 510 -14.56 13.47 7.69
N TRP A 511 -13.88 12.44 8.18
CA TRP A 511 -12.42 12.44 8.26
C TRP A 511 -11.76 12.48 6.88
N LEU A 512 -12.42 11.93 5.87
CA LEU A 512 -11.91 11.89 4.50
C LEU A 512 -12.20 13.20 3.76
N GLU A 513 -13.29 13.91 4.11
CA GLU A 513 -13.67 15.20 3.51
C GLU A 513 -12.55 16.25 3.61
N SER A 514 -11.75 16.23 4.68
CA SER A 514 -10.59 17.14 4.84
C SER A 514 -9.43 16.82 3.88
N TYR A 515 -9.44 15.62 3.29
CA TYR A 515 -8.43 15.14 2.34
C TYR A 515 -8.98 15.00 0.91
N SER A 516 -10.29 15.13 0.70
CA SER A 516 -10.92 15.10 -0.64
C SER A 516 -10.65 16.34 -1.51
N LYS A 517 -9.97 17.35 -0.97
CA LYS A 517 -9.62 18.59 -1.68
C LYS A 517 -8.15 18.62 -2.11
#